data_AF-A0A226E9K2-F1
#
_entry.id   AF-A0A226E9K2-F1
#
_cell.length_a   1.000
_cell.length_b   1.000
_cell.length_c   1.000
_cell.angle_alpha   90.00
_cell.angle_beta   90.00
_cell.angle_gamma   90.00
#
_symmetry.space_group_name_H-M   'P 1'
#
loop_
_entity.id
_entity.type
_entity.pdbx_description
1 polymer ?
#
loop_
_entity_poly.entity_id
_entity_poly.type
_entity_poly.pdbx_seq_one_letter_code
_entity_poly.pdbx_strand_id
1 'polypeptide(L)'
;MHDPREMVRKRRRDASHASEKVRSVKEQSVIESTNNLYFSEFENSVINKLDLLVAAVANLQDSMQILMNRQANQNHRVVIKSALFDLPISNVDELIGLESELKLGEKKSKPSDGSLAVFELASVGGERLTEATHRVLTCLMTDELMAKYSFVGRKGKRAFCDLPFLVSSVIRAVRSIISEAKGRDIEDAIKYWLQIAPSRLEKKKKPCSNHAVRNSSPTDS
;
A
#
# COMPACT_ATOMS: atom_id res chain seq x y z
N MET A 1 2.81 102.89 24.87
CA MET A 1 2.57 102.77 23.41
C MET A 1 3.35 101.56 22.91
N HIS A 2 2.68 100.52 22.40
CA HIS A 2 3.33 99.35 21.79
C HIS A 2 3.50 99.60 20.28
N ASP A 3 4.70 99.37 19.75
CA ASP A 3 5.08 99.64 18.35
C ASP A 3 4.35 98.69 17.37
N PRO A 4 3.51 99.21 16.45
CA PRO A 4 2.79 98.42 15.46
C PRO A 4 3.70 97.58 14.53
N ARG A 5 4.98 97.96 14.35
CA ARG A 5 5.92 97.22 13.49
C ARG A 5 6.39 95.91 14.12
N GLU A 6 6.38 95.80 15.44
CA GLU A 6 6.76 94.60 16.19
C GLU A 6 5.69 93.50 16.07
N MET A 7 4.40 93.89 16.11
CA MET A 7 3.28 92.96 15.97
C MET A 7 3.22 92.27 14.59
N VAL A 8 3.56 93.00 13.52
CA VAL A 8 3.57 92.44 12.15
C VAL A 8 4.72 91.43 11.97
N ARG A 9 5.88 91.69 12.58
CA ARG A 9 7.04 90.77 12.53
C ARG A 9 6.81 89.50 13.35
N LYS A 10 6.10 89.59 14.48
CA LYS A 10 5.72 88.42 15.28
C LYS A 10 4.75 87.51 14.52
N ARG A 11 3.70 88.09 13.92
CA ARG A 11 2.72 87.34 13.12
C ARG A 11 3.33 86.62 11.91
N ARG A 12 4.33 87.22 11.25
CA ARG A 12 5.04 86.55 10.13
C ARG A 12 5.90 85.36 10.59
N ARG A 13 6.54 85.46 11.76
CA ARG A 13 7.33 84.35 12.33
C ARG A 13 6.44 83.19 12.76
N ASP A 14 5.31 83.50 13.40
CA ASP A 14 4.37 82.47 13.87
C ASP A 14 3.68 81.75 12.71
N ALA A 15 3.34 82.46 11.62
CA ALA A 15 2.78 81.85 10.41
C ALA A 15 3.79 80.95 9.67
N SER A 16 5.08 81.33 9.65
CA SER A 16 6.14 80.49 9.06
C SER A 16 6.35 79.21 9.86
N HIS A 17 6.40 79.29 11.20
CA HIS A 17 6.53 78.11 12.04
C HIS A 17 5.31 77.19 12.00
N ALA A 18 4.10 77.75 11.91
CA ALA A 18 2.89 76.94 11.73
C ALA A 18 2.90 76.20 10.39
N SER A 19 3.32 76.85 9.30
CA SER A 19 3.33 76.24 7.96
C SER A 19 4.41 75.17 7.79
N GLU A 20 5.55 75.30 8.47
CA GLU A 20 6.65 74.33 8.45
C GLU A 20 6.32 73.08 9.30
N LYS A 21 5.66 73.28 10.44
CA LYS A 21 5.17 72.18 11.28
C LYS A 21 4.07 71.36 10.58
N VAL A 22 3.18 72.00 9.82
CA VAL A 22 2.14 71.31 9.04
C VAL A 22 2.72 70.50 7.88
N ARG A 23 3.80 70.97 7.22
CA ARG A 23 4.50 70.19 6.18
C ARG A 23 5.20 68.96 6.76
N SER A 24 5.92 69.10 7.86
CA SER A 24 6.63 68.00 8.53
C SER A 24 5.69 66.88 9.00
N VAL A 25 4.53 67.23 9.56
CA VAL A 25 3.53 66.23 10.02
C VAL A 25 2.90 65.47 8.84
N LYS A 26 2.74 66.12 7.68
CA LYS A 26 2.15 65.49 6.49
C LYS A 26 3.15 64.58 5.76
N GLU A 27 4.44 64.86 5.83
CA GLU A 27 5.47 63.95 5.32
C GLU A 27 5.63 62.71 6.21
N GLN A 28 5.53 62.86 7.53
CA GLN A 28 5.59 61.72 8.47
C GLN A 28 4.42 60.74 8.30
N SER A 29 3.18 61.22 8.07
CA SER A 29 2.03 60.34 7.89
C SER A 29 2.02 59.58 6.56
N VAL A 30 2.63 60.14 5.51
CA VAL A 30 2.79 59.47 4.21
C VAL A 30 3.82 58.35 4.30
N ILE A 31 4.92 58.57 5.03
CA ILE A 31 5.98 57.57 5.23
C ILE A 31 5.49 56.37 6.07
N GLU A 32 4.70 56.62 7.11
CA GLU A 32 4.07 55.56 7.92
C GLU A 32 3.05 54.74 7.11
N SER A 33 2.30 55.38 6.21
CA SER A 33 1.34 54.70 5.33
C SER A 33 2.04 53.80 4.30
N THR A 34 3.17 54.24 3.74
CA THR A 34 3.96 53.42 2.82
C THR A 34 4.64 52.25 3.51
N ASN A 35 5.18 52.46 4.72
CA ASN A 35 5.83 51.38 5.48
C ASN A 35 4.85 50.27 5.86
N ASN A 36 3.61 50.62 6.21
CA ASN A 36 2.56 49.64 6.49
C ASN A 36 2.14 48.85 5.24
N LEU A 37 2.11 49.48 4.06
CA LEU A 37 1.80 48.81 2.81
C LEU A 37 2.89 47.78 2.43
N TYR A 38 4.16 48.17 2.51
CA TYR A 38 5.29 47.26 2.26
C TYR A 38 5.37 46.11 3.26
N PHE A 39 5.05 46.38 4.53
CA PHE A 39 4.97 45.33 5.55
C PHE A 39 3.86 44.33 5.25
N SER A 40 2.67 44.81 4.85
CA SER A 40 1.55 43.95 4.47
C SER A 40 1.82 43.12 3.21
N GLU A 41 2.50 43.67 2.20
CA GLU A 41 2.91 42.90 1.01
C GLU A 41 3.90 41.79 1.37
N PHE A 42 4.83 42.05 2.29
CA PHE A 42 5.74 41.04 2.81
C PHE A 42 4.99 39.98 3.60
N GLU A 43 4.10 40.36 4.52
CA GLU A 43 3.27 39.42 5.28
C GLU A 43 2.44 38.52 4.35
N ASN A 44 1.79 39.08 3.34
CA ASN A 44 1.03 38.31 2.36
C ASN A 44 1.93 37.37 1.55
N SER A 45 3.14 37.81 1.18
CA SER A 45 4.14 36.98 0.51
C SER A 45 4.59 35.81 1.40
N VAL A 46 4.77 36.05 2.70
CA VAL A 46 5.13 35.02 3.68
C VAL A 46 3.97 34.04 3.89
N ILE A 47 2.74 34.53 4.04
CA ILE A 47 1.54 33.69 4.18
C ILE A 47 1.38 32.78 2.97
N ASN A 48 1.47 33.32 1.75
CA ASN A 48 1.37 32.52 0.52
C ASN A 48 2.47 31.45 0.43
N LYS A 49 3.69 31.76 0.89
CA LYS A 49 4.79 30.77 0.96
C LYS A 49 4.52 29.71 2.02
N LEU A 50 3.97 30.07 3.17
CA LEU A 50 3.59 29.14 4.23
C LEU A 50 2.45 28.22 3.78
N ASP A 51 1.42 28.76 3.12
CA ASP A 51 0.32 27.97 2.55
C ASP A 51 0.82 26.98 1.50
N LEU A 52 1.76 27.40 0.66
CA LEU A 52 2.41 26.53 -0.31
C LEU A 52 3.20 25.40 0.37
N LEU A 53 3.90 25.70 1.47
CA LEU A 53 4.62 24.68 2.25
C LEU A 53 3.66 23.72 2.94
N VAL A 54 2.55 24.21 3.52
CA VAL A 54 1.52 23.37 4.13
C VAL A 54 0.92 22.43 3.08
N ALA A 55 0.60 22.94 1.89
CA ALA A 55 0.11 22.11 0.78
C ALA A 55 1.15 21.07 0.33
N ALA A 56 2.42 21.45 0.23
CA ALA A 56 3.49 20.53 -0.13
C ALA A 56 3.66 19.40 0.91
N VAL A 57 3.58 19.71 2.20
CA VAL A 57 3.65 18.73 3.28
C VAL A 57 2.46 17.78 3.25
N ALA A 58 1.24 18.27 3.03
CA ALA A 58 0.05 17.44 2.88
C ALA A 58 0.17 16.47 1.69
N ASN A 59 0.62 16.97 0.53
CA ASN A 59 0.84 16.14 -0.66
C ASN A 59 1.90 15.04 -0.43
N LEU A 60 2.96 15.35 0.34
CA LEU A 60 3.97 14.38 0.72
C LEU A 60 3.41 13.32 1.69
N GLN A 61 2.57 13.71 2.64
CA GLN A 61 1.89 12.79 3.55
C GLN A 61 0.99 11.82 2.78
N ASP A 62 0.18 12.31 1.84
CA ASP A 62 -0.67 11.47 1.00
C ASP A 62 0.13 10.51 0.14
N SER A 63 1.23 10.99 -0.46
CA SER A 63 2.15 10.16 -1.24
C SER A 63 2.79 9.08 -0.38
N MET A 64 3.20 9.42 0.85
CA MET A 64 3.76 8.46 1.80
C MET A 64 2.72 7.42 2.22
N GLN A 65 1.47 7.83 2.46
CA GLN A 65 0.38 6.91 2.81
C GLN A 65 0.08 5.93 1.67
N ILE A 66 0.05 6.40 0.42
CA ILE A 66 -0.11 5.55 -0.77
C ILE A 66 1.07 4.57 -0.89
N LEU A 67 2.30 5.04 -0.66
CA LEU A 67 3.49 4.20 -0.70
C LEU A 67 3.50 3.17 0.43
N MET A 68 3.10 3.52 1.66
CA MET A 68 3.00 2.58 2.78
C MET A 68 1.92 1.52 2.53
N ASN A 69 0.76 1.92 2.01
CA ASN A 69 -0.31 0.98 1.62
C ASN A 69 0.11 0.08 0.45
N ARG A 70 0.91 0.60 -0.50
CA ARG A 70 1.50 -0.23 -1.57
C ARG A 70 2.59 -1.13 -1.04
N GLN A 71 3.46 -0.70 -0.13
CA GLN A 71 4.53 -1.53 0.44
C GLN A 71 3.96 -2.68 1.28
N ALA A 72 2.86 -2.45 2.01
CA ALA A 72 2.10 -3.51 2.67
C ALA A 72 1.55 -4.56 1.68
N ASN A 73 1.31 -4.18 0.42
CA ASN A 73 0.75 -5.06 -0.63
C ASN A 73 1.77 -5.56 -1.68
N GLN A 74 2.91 -4.88 -1.86
CA GLN A 74 3.91 -5.16 -2.91
C GLN A 74 5.13 -5.92 -2.38
N ASN A 75 5.34 -5.97 -1.07
CA ASN A 75 6.39 -6.80 -0.48
C ASN A 75 5.90 -8.25 -0.27
N HIS A 76 5.60 -9.03 -1.33
CA HIS A 76 5.75 -10.51 -1.31
C HIS A 76 5.31 -11.17 -2.64
N ARG A 77 6.18 -11.19 -3.66
CA ARG A 77 6.33 -12.44 -4.44
C ARG A 77 7.39 -13.26 -3.73
N VAL A 78 7.07 -13.74 -2.52
CA VAL A 78 8.09 -14.40 -1.74
C VAL A 78 8.25 -15.82 -2.18
N VAL A 79 9.47 -16.05 -2.66
CA VAL A 79 10.16 -17.30 -2.46
C VAL A 79 10.31 -17.43 -0.95
N ILE A 80 9.37 -18.12 -0.30
CA ILE A 80 9.42 -18.40 1.13
C ILE A 80 10.63 -19.32 1.29
N LYS A 81 11.78 -18.73 1.65
CA LYS A 81 12.96 -19.49 2.00
C LYS A 81 12.81 -19.88 3.45
N SER A 82 12.03 -20.93 3.71
CA SER A 82 12.18 -21.67 4.95
C SER A 82 13.61 -22.18 5.00
N ALA A 83 14.30 -22.03 6.13
CA ALA A 83 15.65 -22.58 6.30
C ALA A 83 15.71 -24.11 6.09
N LEU A 84 14.55 -24.78 6.07
CA LEU A 84 14.42 -26.22 5.87
C LEU A 84 13.78 -26.64 4.54
N PHE A 85 12.97 -25.79 3.88
CA PHE A 85 12.24 -26.16 2.67
C PHE A 85 12.26 -25.07 1.60
N ASP A 86 12.60 -25.46 0.38
CA ASP A 86 12.43 -24.62 -0.81
C ASP A 86 10.97 -24.67 -1.26
N LEU A 87 10.22 -23.61 -1.00
CA LEU A 87 8.84 -23.45 -1.44
C LEU A 87 8.80 -22.83 -2.85
N PRO A 88 7.89 -23.28 -3.75
CA PRO A 88 6.81 -24.25 -3.55
C PRO A 88 7.26 -25.71 -3.65
N ILE A 89 6.73 -26.56 -2.76
CA ILE A 89 7.06 -27.99 -2.71
C ILE A 89 6.56 -28.71 -3.98
N SER A 90 7.43 -29.53 -4.56
CA SER A 90 7.12 -30.32 -5.76
C SER A 90 7.07 -31.82 -5.47
N ASN A 91 7.72 -32.28 -4.40
CA ASN A 91 7.74 -33.69 -4.02
C ASN A 91 6.73 -34.03 -2.91
N VAL A 92 6.19 -35.26 -2.97
CA VAL A 92 5.26 -35.79 -1.96
C VAL A 92 5.96 -36.01 -0.62
N ASP A 93 7.20 -36.51 -0.64
CA ASP A 93 7.95 -36.82 0.58
C ASP A 93 8.33 -35.55 1.36
N GLU A 94 8.66 -34.47 0.65
CA GLU A 94 8.91 -33.15 1.24
C GLU A 94 7.65 -32.60 1.92
N LEU A 95 6.46 -32.80 1.32
CA LEU A 95 5.20 -32.37 1.91
C LEU A 95 4.87 -33.13 3.21
N ILE A 96 5.18 -34.44 3.25
CA ILE A 96 5.04 -35.27 4.45
C ILE A 96 6.08 -34.87 5.52
N GLY A 97 7.29 -34.51 5.09
CA GLY A 97 8.32 -33.94 5.95
C GLY A 97 7.86 -32.66 6.62
N LEU A 98 7.26 -31.74 5.84
CA LEU A 98 6.69 -30.50 6.36
C LEU A 98 5.58 -30.76 7.38
N GLU A 99 4.65 -31.69 7.11
CA GLU A 99 3.61 -32.09 8.06
C GLU A 99 4.20 -32.58 9.39
N SER A 100 5.26 -33.39 9.30
CA SER A 100 5.95 -33.94 10.46
C SER A 100 6.66 -32.85 11.28
N GLU A 101 7.22 -31.84 10.61
CA GLU A 101 7.83 -30.68 11.27
C GLU A 101 6.78 -29.77 11.92
N LEU A 102 5.67 -29.48 11.24
CA LEU A 102 4.57 -28.69 11.80
C LEU A 102 4.00 -29.37 13.05
N LYS A 103 3.85 -30.69 13.01
CA LYS A 103 3.47 -31.51 14.18
C LYS A 103 4.44 -31.39 15.34
N LEU A 104 5.75 -31.30 15.07
CA LEU A 104 6.77 -31.13 16.11
C LEU A 104 6.79 -29.69 16.65
N GLY A 105 6.51 -28.72 15.79
CA GLY A 105 6.37 -27.30 16.10
C GLY A 105 5.24 -27.00 17.07
N GLU A 106 4.05 -27.58 16.87
CA GLU A 106 2.92 -27.36 17.81
C GLU A 106 3.19 -27.94 19.21
N LYS A 107 4.05 -28.94 19.33
CA LYS A 107 4.45 -29.53 20.64
C LYS A 107 5.50 -28.71 21.37
N LYS A 108 6.27 -27.89 20.67
CA LYS A 108 7.30 -27.02 21.26
C LYS A 108 6.71 -25.62 21.41
N SER A 109 6.81 -25.00 22.58
CA SER A 109 6.30 -23.64 22.84
C SER A 109 7.00 -22.52 22.04
N LYS A 110 7.88 -22.86 21.09
CA LYS A 110 8.52 -21.94 20.14
C LYS A 110 7.96 -22.20 18.75
N PRO A 111 7.70 -21.14 17.95
CA PRO A 111 7.38 -21.33 16.55
C PRO A 111 8.50 -22.13 15.88
N SER A 112 8.17 -23.28 15.30
CA SER A 112 9.09 -23.99 14.42
C SER A 112 9.32 -23.18 13.15
N ASP A 113 10.43 -23.40 12.48
CA ASP A 113 10.75 -22.76 11.21
C ASP A 113 9.65 -23.05 10.15
N GLY A 114 9.05 -24.24 10.18
CA GLY A 114 7.85 -24.56 9.40
C GLY A 114 6.61 -23.69 9.72
N SER A 115 6.40 -23.30 10.99
CA SER A 115 5.31 -22.39 11.37
C SER A 115 5.57 -20.95 10.92
N LEU A 116 6.85 -20.52 10.93
CA LEU A 116 7.26 -19.24 10.36
C LEU A 116 7.01 -19.20 8.85
N ALA A 117 7.38 -20.26 8.14
CA ALA A 117 7.14 -20.38 6.70
C ALA A 117 5.64 -20.31 6.36
N VAL A 118 4.79 -20.90 7.20
CA VAL A 118 3.33 -20.79 7.09
C VAL A 118 2.83 -19.38 7.38
N PHE A 119 3.45 -18.68 8.34
CA PHE A 119 3.09 -17.29 8.65
C PHE A 119 3.48 -16.34 7.51
N GLU A 120 4.57 -16.60 6.80
CA GLU A 120 4.94 -15.86 5.59
C GLU A 120 3.95 -16.06 4.44
N LEU A 121 3.21 -17.18 4.40
CA LEU A 121 2.09 -17.38 3.45
C LEU A 121 0.94 -16.39 3.66
N ALA A 122 0.80 -15.81 4.87
CA ALA A 122 -0.20 -14.78 5.13
C ALA A 122 0.06 -13.48 4.36
N SER A 123 1.30 -13.26 3.91
CA SER A 123 1.70 -12.03 3.22
C SER A 123 1.28 -11.99 1.74
N VAL A 124 0.72 -13.07 1.20
CA VAL A 124 0.37 -13.20 -0.24
C VAL A 124 -0.90 -12.39 -0.60
N GLY A 125 -1.66 -11.95 0.41
CA GLY A 125 -2.86 -11.13 0.26
C GLY A 125 -4.02 -11.81 -0.49
N GLY A 126 -5.04 -11.03 -0.83
CA GLY A 126 -6.22 -11.49 -1.58
C GLY A 126 -7.51 -10.93 -0.97
N GLU A 127 -8.37 -10.37 -1.81
CA GLU A 127 -9.64 -9.77 -1.36
C GLU A 127 -10.70 -10.84 -1.13
N ARG A 128 -10.70 -11.88 -1.98
CA ARG A 128 -11.69 -12.96 -1.94
C ARG A 128 -11.11 -14.20 -1.29
N LEU A 129 -11.93 -14.87 -0.49
CA LEU A 129 -11.57 -16.11 0.21
C LEU A 129 -10.95 -17.18 -0.69
N THR A 130 -11.59 -17.45 -1.83
CA THR A 130 -11.12 -18.43 -2.79
C THR A 130 -9.78 -18.04 -3.39
N GLU A 131 -9.58 -16.76 -3.69
CA GLU A 131 -8.33 -16.25 -4.25
C GLU A 131 -7.20 -16.27 -3.22
N ALA A 132 -7.44 -15.82 -2.00
CA ALA A 132 -6.49 -15.88 -0.90
C ALA A 132 -6.05 -17.32 -0.62
N THR A 133 -7.00 -18.26 -0.60
CA THR A 133 -6.70 -19.69 -0.42
C THR A 133 -5.85 -20.24 -1.56
N HIS A 134 -6.15 -19.87 -2.82
CA HIS A 134 -5.33 -20.28 -3.97
C HIS A 134 -3.91 -19.77 -3.86
N ARG A 135 -3.76 -18.48 -3.56
CA ARG A 135 -2.47 -17.81 -3.41
C ARG A 135 -1.61 -18.50 -2.37
N VAL A 136 -2.16 -18.77 -1.19
CA VAL A 136 -1.51 -19.55 -0.13
C VAL A 136 -1.10 -20.94 -0.62
N LEU A 137 -2.01 -21.68 -1.28
CA LEU A 137 -1.71 -23.03 -1.80
C LEU A 137 -0.60 -23.03 -2.85
N THR A 138 -0.56 -22.05 -3.76
CA THR A 138 0.47 -21.95 -4.80
C THR A 138 1.84 -21.55 -4.27
N CYS A 139 1.90 -20.90 -3.11
CA CYS A 139 3.15 -20.66 -2.40
C CYS A 139 3.60 -21.92 -1.66
N LEU A 140 2.66 -22.74 -1.18
CA LEU A 140 2.98 -23.96 -0.44
C LEU A 140 3.44 -25.10 -1.35
N MET A 141 2.76 -25.32 -2.46
CA MET A 141 3.05 -26.43 -3.37
C MET A 141 2.77 -26.10 -4.82
N THR A 142 3.39 -26.87 -5.71
CA THR A 142 3.17 -26.77 -7.15
C THR A 142 1.79 -27.29 -7.57
N ASP A 143 1.28 -26.81 -8.71
CA ASP A 143 0.06 -27.34 -9.34
C ASP A 143 0.16 -28.84 -9.62
N GLU A 144 1.37 -29.33 -9.92
CA GLU A 144 1.67 -30.75 -10.16
C GLU A 144 1.42 -31.59 -8.90
N LEU A 145 1.84 -31.08 -7.75
CA LEU A 145 1.60 -31.73 -6.47
C LEU A 145 0.12 -31.65 -6.11
N MET A 146 -0.52 -30.47 -6.23
CA MET A 146 -1.97 -30.31 -6.00
C MET A 146 -2.81 -31.30 -6.80
N ALA A 147 -2.44 -31.57 -8.06
CA ALA A 147 -3.19 -32.49 -8.91
C ALA A 147 -3.18 -33.95 -8.40
N LYS A 148 -2.14 -34.36 -7.67
CA LYS A 148 -1.99 -35.70 -7.04
C LYS A 148 -2.84 -35.85 -5.78
N TYR A 149 -3.33 -34.75 -5.21
CA TYR A 149 -4.14 -34.73 -4.01
C TYR A 149 -5.61 -34.45 -4.32
N SER A 150 -6.46 -34.92 -3.42
CA SER A 150 -7.84 -34.44 -3.27
C SER A 150 -8.13 -34.34 -1.80
N PHE A 151 -9.12 -33.54 -1.40
CA PHE A 151 -9.36 -33.32 0.03
C PHE A 151 -9.60 -34.63 0.81
N VAL A 152 -10.42 -35.55 0.28
CA VAL A 152 -10.79 -36.83 0.93
C VAL A 152 -10.02 -38.04 0.37
N GLY A 153 -9.22 -37.88 -0.69
CA GLY A 153 -8.51 -39.01 -1.31
C GLY A 153 -9.37 -39.87 -2.26
N ARG A 154 -10.17 -39.23 -3.13
CA ARG A 154 -11.01 -39.94 -4.11
C ARG A 154 -10.26 -40.19 -5.42
N LYS A 155 -10.67 -41.25 -6.14
CA LYS A 155 -10.13 -41.61 -7.47
C LYS A 155 -8.63 -41.92 -7.48
N GLY A 156 -8.13 -42.61 -6.45
CA GLY A 156 -6.71 -42.98 -6.33
C GLY A 156 -5.77 -41.82 -5.99
N LYS A 157 -6.31 -40.64 -5.68
CA LYS A 157 -5.55 -39.48 -5.20
C LYS A 157 -5.28 -39.59 -3.70
N ARG A 158 -4.20 -38.98 -3.24
CA ARG A 158 -3.90 -38.87 -1.81
C ARG A 158 -4.89 -37.94 -1.11
N ALA A 159 -5.23 -38.23 0.13
CA ALA A 159 -6.12 -37.41 0.94
C ALA A 159 -5.33 -36.24 1.56
N PHE A 160 -5.82 -35.02 1.36
CA PHE A 160 -5.24 -33.83 1.97
C PHE A 160 -5.69 -33.67 3.43
N CYS A 161 -6.87 -34.20 3.79
CA CYS A 161 -7.36 -34.22 5.17
C CYS A 161 -6.49 -35.07 6.10
N ASP A 162 -5.68 -35.99 5.56
CA ASP A 162 -4.75 -36.81 6.33
C ASP A 162 -3.50 -36.02 6.78
N LEU A 163 -3.38 -34.75 6.35
CA LEU A 163 -2.34 -33.80 6.74
C LEU A 163 -2.95 -32.66 7.59
N PRO A 164 -3.42 -32.95 8.82
CA PRO A 164 -4.14 -31.98 9.64
C PRO A 164 -3.34 -30.74 10.02
N PHE A 165 -2.03 -30.84 10.23
CA PHE A 165 -1.19 -29.69 10.62
C PHE A 165 -0.96 -28.75 9.45
N LEU A 166 -0.88 -29.28 8.24
CA LEU A 166 -0.84 -28.50 7.00
C LEU A 166 -2.18 -27.79 6.75
N VAL A 167 -3.30 -28.48 6.95
CA VAL A 167 -4.64 -27.89 6.82
C VAL A 167 -4.84 -26.76 7.82
N SER A 168 -4.50 -26.98 9.10
CA SER A 168 -4.61 -25.95 10.15
C SER A 168 -3.73 -24.74 9.84
N SER A 169 -2.52 -24.99 9.33
CA SER A 169 -1.57 -23.98 8.89
C SER A 169 -2.13 -23.10 7.77
N VAL A 170 -2.70 -23.71 6.72
CA VAL A 170 -3.35 -22.98 5.62
C VAL A 170 -4.55 -22.17 6.12
N ILE A 171 -5.38 -22.74 6.99
CA ILE A 171 -6.52 -22.02 7.58
C ILE A 171 -6.04 -20.80 8.37
N ARG A 172 -4.97 -20.94 9.15
CA ARG A 172 -4.39 -19.85 9.94
C ARG A 172 -3.82 -18.75 9.04
N ALA A 173 -3.11 -19.11 7.98
CA ALA A 173 -2.57 -18.16 6.99
C ALA A 173 -3.68 -17.39 6.25
N VAL A 174 -4.76 -18.08 5.85
CA VAL A 174 -5.90 -17.42 5.18
C VAL A 174 -6.64 -16.50 6.15
N ARG A 175 -6.80 -16.88 7.42
CA ARG A 175 -7.45 -16.04 8.45
C ARG A 175 -6.66 -14.79 8.81
N SER A 176 -5.34 -14.81 8.70
CA SER A 176 -4.54 -13.60 8.83
C SER A 176 -4.73 -12.62 7.66
N ILE A 177 -5.17 -13.09 6.49
CA ILE A 177 -5.52 -12.23 5.36
C ILE A 177 -6.98 -11.76 5.50
N ILE A 178 -7.90 -12.69 5.78
CA ILE A 178 -9.35 -12.45 5.89
C ILE A 178 -9.82 -12.96 7.26
N SER A 179 -9.91 -12.06 8.24
CA SER A 179 -10.26 -12.39 9.62
C SER A 179 -11.62 -13.08 9.76
N GLU A 180 -12.60 -12.68 8.94
CA GLU A 180 -13.98 -13.17 8.98
C GLU A 180 -14.16 -14.57 8.36
N ALA A 181 -13.10 -15.16 7.79
CA ALA A 181 -13.18 -16.44 7.12
C ALA A 181 -13.41 -17.61 8.09
N LYS A 182 -14.51 -18.36 7.88
CA LYS A 182 -14.78 -19.59 8.63
C LYS A 182 -13.89 -20.72 8.09
N GLY A 183 -13.42 -21.59 8.99
CA GLY A 183 -12.57 -22.74 8.62
C GLY A 183 -13.21 -23.63 7.56
N ARG A 184 -14.52 -23.87 7.66
CA ARG A 184 -15.28 -24.65 6.67
C ARG A 184 -15.24 -24.04 5.26
N ASP A 185 -15.39 -22.71 5.17
CA ASP A 185 -15.38 -22.02 3.87
C ASP A 185 -13.97 -22.08 3.24
N ILE A 186 -12.93 -22.03 4.07
CA ILE A 186 -11.53 -22.22 3.63
C ILE A 186 -11.31 -23.66 3.17
N GLU A 187 -11.79 -24.67 3.90
CA GLU A 187 -11.71 -26.07 3.49
C GLU A 187 -12.42 -26.32 2.15
N ASP A 188 -13.57 -25.69 1.94
CA ASP A 188 -14.31 -25.79 0.69
C ASP A 188 -13.56 -25.10 -0.47
N ALA A 189 -12.88 -23.98 -0.20
CA ALA A 189 -11.96 -23.38 -1.16
C ALA A 189 -10.75 -24.30 -1.46
N ILE A 190 -10.15 -24.96 -0.46
CA ILE A 190 -9.07 -25.93 -0.65
C ILE A 190 -9.56 -27.09 -1.54
N LYS A 191 -10.73 -27.67 -1.24
CA LYS A 191 -11.37 -28.73 -2.05
C LYS A 191 -11.50 -28.32 -3.50
N TYR A 192 -12.03 -27.12 -3.72
CA TYR A 192 -12.20 -26.55 -5.05
C TYR A 192 -10.86 -26.48 -5.78
N TRP A 193 -9.84 -25.86 -5.19
CA TRP A 193 -8.54 -25.68 -5.84
C TRP A 193 -7.84 -27.01 -6.16
N LEU A 194 -7.88 -28.00 -5.27
CA LEU A 194 -7.35 -29.35 -5.54
C LEU A 194 -8.10 -30.06 -6.69
N GLN A 195 -9.41 -29.83 -6.81
CA GLN A 195 -10.22 -30.42 -7.88
C GLN A 195 -9.86 -29.87 -9.26
N ILE A 196 -9.65 -28.55 -9.38
CA ILE A 196 -9.36 -27.90 -10.67
C ILE A 196 -7.87 -27.84 -11.02
N ALA A 197 -6.97 -28.25 -10.12
CA ALA A 197 -5.53 -28.37 -10.37
C ALA A 197 -5.16 -29.17 -11.65
N PRO A 198 -5.69 -30.39 -11.90
CA PRO A 198 -5.39 -31.13 -13.13
C PRO A 198 -5.81 -30.35 -14.39
N SER A 199 -7.00 -29.75 -14.39
CA SER A 199 -7.48 -28.94 -15.52
C SER A 199 -6.62 -27.70 -15.76
N ARG A 200 -6.01 -27.12 -14.71
CA ARG A 200 -5.05 -26.01 -14.87
C ARG A 200 -3.73 -26.47 -15.48
N LEU A 201 -3.22 -27.63 -15.08
CA LEU A 201 -2.00 -28.20 -15.67
C LEU A 201 -2.16 -28.45 -17.17
N GLU A 202 -3.32 -28.99 -17.58
CA GLU A 202 -3.62 -29.18 -19.00
C GLU A 202 -3.67 -27.86 -19.79
N LYS A 203 -4.24 -26.80 -19.20
CA LYS A 203 -4.26 -25.46 -19.80
C LYS A 203 -2.86 -24.85 -19.93
N LYS A 204 -1.99 -25.07 -18.94
CA LYS A 204 -0.58 -24.62 -18.99
C LYS A 204 0.25 -25.33 -20.05
N LYS A 205 -0.04 -26.61 -20.34
CA LYS A 205 0.67 -27.42 -21.34
C LYS A 205 0.26 -27.11 -22.79
N LYS A 206 -0.91 -26.50 -23.01
CA LYS A 206 -1.33 -26.04 -24.33
C LYS A 206 -0.69 -24.67 -24.58
N PRO A 207 0.39 -24.55 -25.39
CA PRO A 207 0.78 -23.24 -25.88
C PRO A 207 -0.44 -22.62 -26.58
N CYS A 208 -0.59 -21.30 -26.48
CA CYS A 208 -1.64 -20.57 -27.20
C CYS A 208 -1.41 -20.67 -28.72
N SER A 209 -1.69 -21.82 -29.33
CA SER A 209 -1.93 -21.92 -30.77
C SER A 209 -3.43 -21.76 -30.96
N ASN A 210 -3.88 -20.54 -31.28
CA ASN A 210 -5.07 -20.26 -32.10
C ASN A 210 -5.28 -18.74 -32.24
N HIS A 211 -4.30 -18.05 -32.84
CA HIS A 211 -4.52 -16.80 -33.56
C HIS A 211 -3.72 -16.86 -34.87
N ALA A 212 -4.04 -17.85 -35.69
CA ALA A 212 -3.75 -17.82 -37.12
C ALA A 212 -5.02 -18.31 -37.82
N VAL A 213 -5.36 -17.67 -38.95
CA VAL A 213 -6.55 -17.90 -39.80
C VAL A 213 -7.69 -16.90 -39.54
N ARG A 214 -7.50 -15.71 -40.09
CA ARG A 214 -8.51 -15.01 -40.92
C ARG A 214 -7.76 -13.91 -41.66
N ASN A 215 -7.35 -14.22 -42.89
CA ASN A 215 -7.21 -13.29 -44.00
C ASN A 215 -6.88 -14.10 -45.26
N SER A 216 -7.91 -14.73 -45.80
CA SER A 216 -7.97 -15.13 -47.21
C SER A 216 -9.40 -14.85 -47.66
N SER A 217 -9.66 -13.58 -47.97
CA SER A 217 -10.81 -13.20 -48.78
C SER A 217 -10.42 -13.46 -50.24
N PRO A 218 -11.15 -14.30 -50.98
CA PRO A 218 -11.07 -14.31 -52.44
C PRO A 218 -11.91 -13.13 -52.93
N THR A 219 -11.29 -12.08 -53.45
CA THR A 219 -12.01 -11.10 -54.28
C THR A 219 -11.90 -11.55 -55.73
N ASP A 220 -13.04 -12.05 -56.19
CA ASP A 220 -13.57 -12.13 -57.55
C ASP A 220 -13.13 -10.95 -58.44
N SER A 221 -12.61 -11.25 -59.64
CA SER A 221 -12.78 -10.57 -60.95
C SER A 221 -11.62 -10.89 -61.90
#